data_AF-A0A9E3CXF2-F1
#
_entry.id   AF-A0A9E3CXF2-F1
#
_cell.length_a   1.000
_cell.length_b   1.000
_cell.length_c   1.000
_cell.angle_alpha   90.00
_cell.angle_beta   90.00
_cell.angle_gamma   90.00
#
_symmetry.space_group_name_H-M   'P 1'
#
loop_
_entity.id
_entity.type
_entity.pdbx_description
1 polymer ?
#
loop_
_entity_poly.entity_id
_entity_poly.type
_entity_poly.pdbx_seq_one_letter_code
_entity_poly.pdbx_strand_id
1 'polypeptide(L)'
;MTAPTEARVLQALQTVVDPETGQDFVTGKQVKNLRINGAAVSFDVELGYPGASLHEGLRMRLEAAVAGIPEVGHVTVGISSQITAHAVQRGVQLLPGVKNIIAVASGKGGVGKSTTAANLALALAAEGARVGVLDADIYGPSMPQMLGVSGAPESLDDKLMEPKIGHGLQVMSIGFLVNDDQAMIWRGPMATQALEQLLRQTRWQDLDYLIVDMPPGTGDIALTLSQRVPVTGAVIVTTPQDIALIDAKKGLKMFEKVGVPILGIIENMAVHVCTNCGHAEHIFGADGGRKLAEQYGLSYLGALPLAMPIREQADSGRPTVVADPCGEHAALYKSLARAVAVKIAAQAKDYSAKFPTITISKNS
;
A
#
# COMPACT_ATOMS: atom_id res chain seq x y z
N MET A 1 24.55 37.54 21.19
CA MET A 1 24.06 36.19 21.49
C MET A 1 24.71 35.26 20.48
N THR A 2 25.34 34.19 20.93
CA THR A 2 25.93 33.16 20.06
C THR A 2 24.83 32.45 19.28
N ALA A 3 25.05 32.17 18.00
CA ALA A 3 24.11 31.39 17.19
C ALA A 3 24.10 29.92 17.66
N PRO A 4 22.97 29.17 17.51
CA PRO A 4 22.95 27.75 17.81
C PRO A 4 23.91 27.00 16.88
N THR A 5 24.56 25.96 17.39
CA THR A 5 25.42 25.11 16.55
C THR A 5 24.59 24.02 15.86
N GLU A 6 25.03 23.60 14.68
CA GLU A 6 24.39 22.49 13.94
C GLU A 6 24.28 21.22 14.79
N ALA A 7 25.35 20.86 15.51
CA ALA A 7 25.36 19.71 16.40
C ALA A 7 24.27 19.80 17.50
N ARG A 8 24.00 21.01 18.01
CA ARG A 8 22.97 21.22 19.04
C ARG A 8 21.57 21.07 18.46
N VAL A 9 21.33 21.57 17.25
CA VAL A 9 20.06 21.39 16.54
C VAL A 9 19.83 19.91 16.24
N LEU A 10 20.83 19.20 15.71
CA LEU A 10 20.72 17.76 15.44
C LEU A 10 20.45 16.96 16.72
N GLN A 11 21.10 17.30 17.84
CA GLN A 11 20.85 16.67 19.14
C GLN A 11 19.40 16.88 19.61
N ALA A 12 18.82 18.07 19.42
CA ALA A 12 17.43 18.33 19.74
C ALA A 12 16.48 17.51 18.84
N LEU A 13 16.76 17.44 17.54
CA LEU A 13 15.96 16.67 16.58
C LEU A 13 16.00 15.15 16.84
N GLN A 14 17.10 14.63 17.38
CA GLN A 14 17.20 13.21 17.80
C GLN A 14 16.18 12.82 18.88
N THR A 15 15.64 13.78 19.63
CA THR A 15 14.60 13.50 20.64
C THR A 15 13.22 13.26 20.03
N VAL A 16 13.02 13.63 18.77
CA VAL A 16 11.74 13.48 18.07
C VAL A 16 11.75 12.16 17.30
N VAL A 17 11.01 11.19 17.81
CA VAL A 17 10.82 9.88 17.19
C VAL A 17 9.65 9.90 16.22
N ASP A 18 9.88 9.34 15.02
CA ASP A 18 8.85 9.03 14.04
C ASP A 18 7.93 7.92 14.60
N PRO A 19 6.63 8.19 14.78
CA PRO A 19 5.71 7.24 15.38
C PRO A 19 5.52 5.96 14.55
N GLU A 20 5.78 6.00 13.25
CA GLU A 20 5.54 4.86 12.35
C GLU A 20 6.78 3.95 12.23
N THR A 21 7.99 4.50 12.34
CA THR A 21 9.24 3.73 12.21
C THR A 21 9.91 3.43 13.56
N GLY A 22 9.57 4.17 14.61
CA GLY A 22 10.23 4.10 15.91
C GLY A 22 11.67 4.62 15.92
N GLN A 23 12.13 5.25 14.82
CA GLN A 23 13.47 5.83 14.69
C GLN A 23 13.41 7.36 14.75
N ASP A 24 14.51 7.99 15.13
CA ASP A 24 14.64 9.44 15.04
C ASP A 24 15.03 9.89 13.62
N PHE A 25 14.65 11.12 13.28
CA PHE A 25 14.84 11.66 11.93
C PHE A 25 16.31 11.93 11.56
N VAL A 26 17.23 11.97 12.53
CA VAL A 26 18.66 12.21 12.31
C VAL A 26 19.38 10.90 11.99
N THR A 27 19.20 9.86 12.83
CA THR A 27 19.75 8.52 12.60
C THR A 27 19.19 7.92 11.31
N GLY A 28 17.90 8.14 11.03
CA GLY A 28 17.26 7.77 9.76
C GLY A 28 17.74 8.56 8.54
N LYS A 29 18.60 9.58 8.72
CA LYS A 29 19.09 10.50 7.67
C LYS A 29 17.96 11.18 6.89
N GLN A 30 16.85 11.48 7.56
CA GLN A 30 15.65 12.10 6.98
C GLN A 30 15.71 13.63 7.05
N VAL A 31 16.49 14.20 7.96
CA VAL A 31 16.76 15.65 7.99
C VAL A 31 17.61 16.07 6.78
N LYS A 32 17.14 17.07 6.04
CA LYS A 32 17.77 17.67 4.86
C LYS A 32 17.85 19.19 5.00
N ASN A 33 18.73 19.80 4.21
CA ASN A 33 18.80 21.26 4.01
C ASN A 33 18.84 22.08 5.31
N LEU A 34 19.49 21.59 6.36
CA LEU A 34 19.63 22.33 7.61
C LEU A 34 20.45 23.62 7.38
N ARG A 35 19.86 24.75 7.74
CA ARG A 35 20.47 26.08 7.64
C ARG A 35 20.24 26.85 8.94
N ILE A 36 21.28 27.55 9.39
CA ILE A 36 21.26 28.38 10.59
C ILE A 36 21.71 29.79 10.21
N ASN A 37 20.82 30.75 10.34
CA ASN A 37 21.05 32.17 10.03
C ASN A 37 20.78 33.00 11.28
N GLY A 38 21.81 33.23 12.10
CA GLY A 38 21.66 33.90 13.39
C GLY A 38 20.75 33.08 14.32
N ALA A 39 19.60 33.64 14.71
CA ALA A 39 18.61 32.96 15.54
C ALA A 39 17.55 32.17 14.73
N ALA A 40 17.58 32.24 13.40
CA ALA A 40 16.64 31.53 12.54
C ALA A 40 17.22 30.17 12.11
N VAL A 41 16.46 29.10 12.31
CA VAL A 41 16.82 27.74 11.91
C VAL A 41 15.78 27.22 10.92
N SER A 42 16.22 26.66 9.80
CA SER A 42 15.34 26.04 8.82
C SER A 42 15.88 24.68 8.39
N PHE A 43 15.01 23.69 8.25
CA PHE A 43 15.37 22.37 7.74
C PHE A 43 14.15 21.66 7.14
N ASP A 44 14.41 20.62 6.36
CA ASP A 44 13.39 19.76 5.78
C ASP A 44 13.48 18.35 6.39
N VAL A 45 12.35 17.67 6.50
CA VAL A 45 12.27 16.25 6.84
C VAL A 45 11.62 15.49 5.69
N GLU A 46 12.36 14.56 5.10
CA GLU A 46 11.90 13.73 4.00
C GLU A 46 11.52 12.33 4.49
N LEU A 47 10.22 12.02 4.45
CA LEU A 47 9.68 10.70 4.79
C LEU A 47 9.83 9.73 3.61
N GLY A 48 10.26 8.49 3.87
CA GLY A 48 10.37 7.45 2.84
C GLY A 48 9.03 6.76 2.49
N TYR A 49 7.93 7.23 3.05
CA TYR A 49 6.59 6.66 2.95
C TYR A 49 5.55 7.81 2.86
N PRO A 50 4.35 7.57 2.31
CA PRO A 50 3.26 8.54 2.31
C PRO A 50 2.70 8.69 3.73
N GLY A 51 2.67 9.93 4.23
CA GLY A 51 2.26 10.23 5.59
C GLY A 51 1.69 11.64 5.73
N ALA A 52 0.97 12.11 4.72
CA ALA A 52 0.41 13.47 4.69
C ALA A 52 -0.37 13.81 5.97
N SER A 53 -1.10 12.86 6.57
CA SER A 53 -1.83 13.10 7.81
C SER A 53 -0.93 13.35 9.03
N LEU A 54 0.33 12.93 8.97
CA LEU A 54 1.30 13.08 10.06
C LEU A 54 2.08 14.39 9.98
N HIS A 55 2.09 15.07 8.82
CA HIS A 55 2.96 16.22 8.58
C HIS A 55 2.76 17.33 9.61
N GLU A 56 1.51 17.70 9.94
CA GLU A 56 1.27 18.78 10.90
C GLU A 56 1.74 18.41 12.31
N GLY A 57 1.41 17.19 12.77
CA GLY A 57 1.83 16.71 14.08
C GLY A 57 3.35 16.59 14.22
N LEU A 58 4.04 16.13 13.16
CA LEU A 58 5.49 16.06 13.12
C LEU A 58 6.12 17.46 13.09
N ARG A 59 5.57 18.38 12.29
CA ARG A 59 6.05 19.77 12.21
C ARG A 59 6.06 20.42 13.58
N MET A 60 4.94 20.39 14.30
CA MET A 60 4.84 20.98 15.64
C MET A 60 5.85 20.36 16.62
N ARG A 61 6.04 19.03 16.60
CA ARG A 61 7.00 18.35 17.48
C ARG A 61 8.45 18.73 17.17
N LEU A 62 8.80 18.82 15.89
CA LEU A 62 10.14 19.19 15.42
C LEU A 62 10.45 20.66 15.71
N GLU A 63 9.49 21.55 15.48
CA GLU A 63 9.59 22.98 15.81
C GLU A 63 9.78 23.18 17.31
N ALA A 64 8.96 22.52 18.14
CA ALA A 64 9.06 22.61 19.60
C ALA A 64 10.42 22.11 20.12
N ALA A 65 10.95 21.02 19.55
CA ALA A 65 12.25 20.48 19.95
C ALA A 65 13.39 21.49 19.70
N VAL A 66 13.39 22.14 18.54
CA VAL A 66 14.44 23.10 18.16
C VAL A 66 14.23 24.46 18.85
N ALA A 67 12.98 24.90 19.05
CA ALA A 67 12.66 26.12 19.77
C ALA A 67 13.04 26.07 21.26
N GLY A 68 13.24 24.86 21.82
CA GLY A 68 13.77 24.69 23.18
C GLY A 68 15.25 25.10 23.34
N ILE A 69 15.96 25.40 22.25
CA ILE A 69 17.34 25.89 22.27
C ILE A 69 17.33 27.40 22.54
N PRO A 70 17.96 27.91 23.63
CA PRO A 70 17.90 29.32 24.01
C PRO A 70 18.34 30.33 22.92
N GLU A 71 19.22 29.91 22.03
CA GLU A 71 19.77 30.73 20.93
C GLU A 71 18.84 30.80 19.69
N VAL A 72 17.76 30.01 19.66
CA VAL A 72 16.82 29.94 18.54
C VAL A 72 15.65 30.89 18.77
N GLY A 73 15.42 31.79 17.82
CA GLY A 73 14.30 32.73 17.82
C GLY A 73 13.17 32.37 16.84
N HIS A 74 13.48 31.68 15.75
CA HIS A 74 12.49 31.26 14.75
C HIS A 74 12.88 29.90 14.15
N VAL A 75 11.90 29.02 13.97
CA VAL A 75 12.09 27.71 13.33
C VAL A 75 11.14 27.55 12.16
N THR A 76 11.66 27.09 11.02
CA THR A 76 10.87 26.73 9.84
C THR A 76 11.12 25.28 9.48
N VAL A 77 10.06 24.46 9.40
CA VAL A 77 10.19 23.03 9.07
C VAL A 77 9.36 22.66 7.83
N GLY A 78 10.05 22.23 6.79
CA GLY A 78 9.44 21.56 5.63
C GLY A 78 9.28 20.07 5.90
N ILE A 79 8.13 19.48 5.53
CA ILE A 79 7.94 18.03 5.58
C ILE A 79 7.38 17.57 4.25
N SER A 80 8.00 16.55 3.68
CA SER A 80 7.62 15.95 2.40
C SER A 80 7.79 14.43 2.42
N SER A 81 7.04 13.73 1.58
CA SER A 81 7.22 12.30 1.33
C SER A 81 7.92 12.06 0.01
N GLN A 82 8.95 11.23 0.00
CA GLN A 82 9.69 10.82 -1.19
C GLN A 82 9.70 9.29 -1.30
N ILE A 83 8.75 8.75 -2.06
CA ILE A 83 8.65 7.31 -2.30
C ILE A 83 9.68 6.89 -3.35
N THR A 84 10.51 5.91 -3.03
CA THR A 84 11.49 5.31 -3.95
C THR A 84 11.03 3.94 -4.44
N ALA A 85 11.63 3.43 -5.52
CA ALA A 85 11.44 2.05 -5.96
C ALA A 85 12.27 1.09 -5.09
N HIS A 86 11.70 -0.06 -4.76
CA HIS A 86 12.33 -1.09 -3.94
C HIS A 86 12.47 -2.42 -4.70
N ALA A 87 13.40 -3.25 -4.24
CA ALA A 87 13.76 -4.49 -4.90
C ALA A 87 12.58 -5.46 -4.99
N VAL A 88 12.52 -6.20 -6.09
CA VAL A 88 11.51 -7.22 -6.39
C VAL A 88 12.16 -8.60 -6.56
N GLN A 89 11.37 -9.63 -6.83
CA GLN A 89 11.89 -10.98 -7.08
C GLN A 89 12.90 -10.99 -8.24
N ARG A 90 13.96 -11.80 -8.11
CA ARG A 90 14.99 -11.90 -9.15
C ARG A 90 14.42 -12.49 -10.43
N GLY A 91 14.81 -11.91 -11.57
CA GLY A 91 14.45 -12.43 -12.90
C GLY A 91 13.09 -11.97 -13.43
N VAL A 92 12.38 -11.08 -12.72
CA VAL A 92 11.12 -10.51 -13.19
C VAL A 92 11.36 -9.11 -13.76
N GLN A 93 10.77 -8.82 -14.92
CA GLN A 93 10.84 -7.51 -15.53
C GLN A 93 9.98 -6.51 -14.76
N LEU A 94 10.57 -5.38 -14.37
CA LEU A 94 9.88 -4.26 -13.74
C LEU A 94 8.77 -3.68 -14.63
N LEU A 95 7.71 -3.17 -14.01
CA LEU A 95 6.65 -2.46 -14.72
C LEU A 95 7.04 -0.99 -14.90
N PRO A 96 7.10 -0.48 -16.15
CA PRO A 96 7.36 0.93 -16.41
C PRO A 96 6.36 1.83 -15.69
N GLY A 97 6.85 2.95 -15.14
CA GLY A 97 5.98 3.92 -14.47
C GLY A 97 5.42 3.46 -13.11
N VAL A 98 5.91 2.36 -12.52
CA VAL A 98 5.47 1.88 -11.21
C VAL A 98 6.67 1.65 -10.29
N LYS A 99 6.72 2.34 -9.14
CA LYS A 99 7.83 2.20 -8.18
C LYS A 99 7.73 0.96 -7.31
N ASN A 100 6.53 0.66 -6.78
CA ASN A 100 6.31 -0.45 -5.86
C ASN A 100 4.99 -1.17 -6.17
N ILE A 101 5.00 -2.50 -6.10
CA ILE A 101 3.80 -3.32 -6.32
C ILE A 101 3.46 -4.08 -5.04
N ILE A 102 2.22 -3.95 -4.58
CA ILE A 102 1.70 -4.64 -3.41
C ILE A 102 0.65 -5.64 -3.86
N ALA A 103 0.92 -6.93 -3.66
CA ALA A 103 -0.08 -7.97 -3.88
C ALA A 103 -0.98 -8.09 -2.65
N VAL A 104 -2.29 -7.96 -2.83
CA VAL A 104 -3.28 -8.22 -1.77
C VAL A 104 -3.90 -9.58 -2.04
N ALA A 105 -3.65 -10.54 -1.17
CA ALA A 105 -4.05 -11.93 -1.37
C ALA A 105 -4.86 -12.47 -0.20
N SER A 106 -5.65 -13.51 -0.47
CA SER A 106 -6.39 -14.24 0.55
C SER A 106 -6.35 -15.74 0.28
N GLY A 107 -6.41 -16.54 1.34
CA GLY A 107 -6.49 -17.99 1.21
C GLY A 107 -7.83 -18.49 0.65
N LYS A 108 -8.91 -17.72 0.84
CA LYS A 108 -10.26 -18.09 0.40
C LYS A 108 -11.02 -16.87 -0.12
N GLY A 109 -12.09 -17.13 -0.87
CA GLY A 109 -13.06 -16.11 -1.27
C GLY A 109 -13.89 -15.61 -0.08
N GLY A 110 -14.41 -14.39 -0.18
CA GLY A 110 -15.35 -13.84 0.80
C GLY A 110 -14.76 -13.26 2.09
N VAL A 111 -13.44 -13.19 2.25
CA VAL A 111 -12.80 -12.56 3.43
C VAL A 111 -12.74 -11.02 3.36
N GLY A 112 -13.26 -10.40 2.30
CA GLY A 112 -13.18 -8.96 2.06
C GLY A 112 -11.82 -8.47 1.53
N LYS A 113 -11.09 -9.34 0.81
CA LYS A 113 -9.83 -9.02 0.12
C LYS A 113 -9.95 -7.78 -0.76
N SER A 114 -10.90 -7.78 -1.70
CA SER A 114 -11.12 -6.69 -2.66
C SER A 114 -11.50 -5.38 -1.96
N THR A 115 -12.41 -5.42 -0.98
CA THR A 115 -12.75 -4.25 -0.15
C THR A 115 -11.54 -3.68 0.59
N THR A 116 -10.67 -4.56 1.10
CA THR A 116 -9.42 -4.17 1.76
C THR A 116 -8.44 -3.57 0.75
N ALA A 117 -8.29 -4.16 -0.44
CA ALA A 117 -7.42 -3.67 -1.50
C ALA A 117 -7.84 -2.26 -1.97
N ALA A 118 -9.12 -2.05 -2.23
CA ALA A 118 -9.66 -0.74 -2.64
C ALA A 118 -9.42 0.33 -1.57
N ASN A 119 -9.76 0.06 -0.31
CA ASN A 119 -9.56 1.02 0.77
C ASN A 119 -8.07 1.23 1.11
N LEU A 120 -7.23 0.22 1.00
CA LEU A 120 -5.78 0.36 1.15
C LEU A 120 -5.19 1.29 0.08
N ALA A 121 -5.63 1.12 -1.18
CA ALA A 121 -5.20 1.99 -2.27
C ALA A 121 -5.64 3.45 -2.05
N LEU A 122 -6.91 3.65 -1.68
CA LEU A 122 -7.46 4.97 -1.37
C LEU A 122 -6.78 5.59 -0.15
N ALA A 123 -6.42 4.81 0.87
CA ALA A 123 -5.72 5.28 2.04
C ALA A 123 -4.30 5.73 1.70
N LEU A 124 -3.55 4.96 0.90
CA LEU A 124 -2.23 5.39 0.40
C LEU A 124 -2.34 6.70 -0.41
N ALA A 125 -3.37 6.83 -1.25
CA ALA A 125 -3.63 8.05 -2.00
C ALA A 125 -3.98 9.24 -1.10
N ALA A 126 -4.81 9.02 -0.07
CA ALA A 126 -5.15 10.02 0.93
C ALA A 126 -3.93 10.46 1.77
N GLU A 127 -2.92 9.60 1.91
CA GLU A 127 -1.63 9.92 2.53
C GLU A 127 -0.62 10.57 1.56
N GLY A 128 -1.04 10.87 0.32
CA GLY A 128 -0.29 11.66 -0.65
C GLY A 128 0.48 10.87 -1.71
N ALA A 129 0.30 9.55 -1.80
CA ALA A 129 0.92 8.74 -2.86
C ALA A 129 0.12 8.78 -4.17
N ARG A 130 0.81 8.60 -5.30
CA ARG A 130 0.16 8.28 -6.58
C ARG A 130 -0.08 6.78 -6.65
N VAL A 131 -1.35 6.38 -6.71
CA VAL A 131 -1.74 4.97 -6.53
C VAL A 131 -2.57 4.47 -7.69
N GLY A 132 -2.28 3.25 -8.10
CA GLY A 132 -3.09 2.49 -9.03
C GLY A 132 -3.61 1.20 -8.41
N VAL A 133 -4.69 0.67 -8.98
CA VAL A 133 -5.30 -0.61 -8.64
C VAL A 133 -5.45 -1.45 -9.89
N LEU A 134 -4.92 -2.66 -9.85
CA LEU A 134 -5.16 -3.69 -10.83
C LEU A 134 -6.03 -4.78 -10.20
N ASP A 135 -7.23 -4.96 -10.76
CA ASP A 135 -8.09 -6.08 -10.43
C ASP A 135 -7.66 -7.33 -11.21
N ALA A 136 -7.06 -8.28 -10.50
CA ALA A 136 -6.63 -9.55 -11.05
C ALA A 136 -7.61 -10.69 -10.75
N ASP A 137 -8.77 -10.40 -10.16
CA ASP A 137 -9.80 -11.39 -9.86
C ASP A 137 -10.71 -11.63 -11.06
N ILE A 138 -10.26 -12.50 -11.97
CA ILE A 138 -10.92 -12.77 -13.26
C ILE A 138 -12.30 -13.40 -13.10
N TYR A 139 -12.55 -14.11 -12.00
CA TYR A 139 -13.80 -14.84 -11.78
C TYR A 139 -14.87 -14.00 -11.10
N GLY A 140 -14.49 -12.88 -10.48
CA GLY A 140 -15.41 -11.99 -9.78
C GLY A 140 -14.83 -10.60 -9.67
N PRO A 141 -14.58 -9.91 -10.80
CA PRO A 141 -14.03 -8.57 -10.77
C PRO A 141 -14.99 -7.64 -10.03
N SER A 142 -14.49 -6.97 -9.00
CA SER A 142 -15.32 -6.12 -8.12
C SER A 142 -14.81 -4.70 -8.03
N MET A 143 -13.56 -4.43 -8.47
CA MET A 143 -12.99 -3.09 -8.42
C MET A 143 -13.76 -2.05 -9.24
N PRO A 144 -14.27 -2.33 -10.46
CA PRO A 144 -15.08 -1.37 -11.22
C PRO A 144 -16.28 -0.85 -10.42
N GLN A 145 -17.07 -1.77 -9.87
CA GLN A 145 -18.23 -1.44 -9.06
C GLN A 145 -17.83 -0.71 -7.77
N MET A 146 -16.85 -1.24 -7.02
CA MET A 146 -16.43 -0.66 -5.74
C MET A 146 -15.87 0.76 -5.88
N LEU A 147 -15.24 1.07 -7.02
CA LEU A 147 -14.67 2.40 -7.28
C LEU A 147 -15.62 3.30 -8.10
N GLY A 148 -16.82 2.82 -8.44
CA GLY A 148 -17.79 3.58 -9.22
C GLY A 148 -17.30 3.92 -10.64
N VAL A 149 -16.53 3.02 -11.25
CA VAL A 149 -15.92 3.20 -12.57
C VAL A 149 -16.54 2.24 -13.57
N SER A 150 -16.89 2.74 -14.76
CA SER A 150 -17.48 1.94 -15.83
C SER A 150 -16.95 2.32 -17.22
N GLY A 151 -17.27 1.49 -18.20
CA GLY A 151 -16.85 1.64 -19.60
C GLY A 151 -15.49 1.01 -19.90
N ALA A 152 -15.29 0.67 -21.17
CA ALA A 152 -14.03 0.09 -21.65
C ALA A 152 -12.87 1.09 -21.52
N PRO A 153 -11.62 0.62 -21.34
CA PRO A 153 -10.45 1.48 -21.38
C PRO A 153 -10.24 1.98 -22.81
N GLU A 154 -9.82 3.23 -22.94
CA GLU A 154 -9.43 3.81 -24.23
C GLU A 154 -8.00 3.35 -24.58
N SER A 155 -7.68 3.36 -25.86
CA SER A 155 -6.30 3.22 -26.35
C SER A 155 -5.99 4.38 -27.27
N LEU A 156 -4.91 5.11 -26.97
CA LEU A 156 -4.49 6.28 -27.75
C LEU A 156 -3.55 5.91 -28.92
N ASP A 157 -2.89 4.76 -28.84
CA ASP A 157 -1.85 4.31 -29.78
C ASP A 157 -2.09 2.89 -30.32
N ASP A 158 -3.30 2.34 -30.11
CA ASP A 158 -3.71 0.97 -30.42
C ASP A 158 -2.78 -0.13 -29.83
N LYS A 159 -1.95 0.22 -28.83
CA LYS A 159 -0.99 -0.68 -28.19
C LYS A 159 -1.18 -0.76 -26.69
N LEU A 160 -1.38 0.38 -26.05
CA LEU A 160 -1.53 0.50 -24.60
C LEU A 160 -2.94 0.98 -24.26
N MET A 161 -3.48 0.39 -23.21
CA MET A 161 -4.74 0.79 -22.60
C MET A 161 -4.49 1.89 -21.58
N GLU A 162 -5.26 2.96 -21.64
CA GLU A 162 -5.26 3.99 -20.61
C GLU A 162 -6.02 3.48 -19.37
N PRO A 163 -5.44 3.58 -18.16
CA PRO A 163 -6.16 3.24 -16.95
C PRO A 163 -7.32 4.21 -16.74
N LYS A 164 -8.44 3.68 -16.26
CA LYS A 164 -9.60 4.49 -15.88
C LYS A 164 -9.27 5.24 -14.59
N ILE A 165 -9.96 6.35 -14.31
CA ILE A 165 -9.78 7.08 -13.05
C ILE A 165 -11.00 6.89 -12.15
N GLY A 166 -10.79 6.42 -10.93
CA GLY A 166 -11.81 6.26 -9.89
C GLY A 166 -11.32 6.85 -8.58
N HIS A 167 -12.00 7.89 -8.07
CA HIS A 167 -11.63 8.59 -6.83
C HIS A 167 -10.16 9.03 -6.75
N GLY A 168 -9.56 9.40 -7.89
CA GLY A 168 -8.15 9.80 -8.00
C GLY A 168 -7.16 8.63 -8.14
N LEU A 169 -7.62 7.38 -8.11
CA LEU A 169 -6.81 6.20 -8.42
C LEU A 169 -6.80 5.91 -9.91
N GLN A 170 -5.67 5.42 -10.41
CA GLN A 170 -5.61 4.75 -11.72
C GLN A 170 -6.13 3.32 -11.57
N VAL A 171 -7.12 2.92 -12.34
CA VAL A 171 -7.83 1.65 -12.18
C VAL A 171 -7.77 0.88 -13.49
N MET A 172 -7.35 -0.36 -13.41
CA MET A 172 -7.46 -1.32 -14.48
C MET A 172 -8.10 -2.60 -13.95
N SER A 173 -9.06 -3.13 -14.70
CA SER A 173 -9.74 -4.37 -14.32
C SER A 173 -10.09 -5.15 -15.57
N ILE A 174 -10.01 -6.47 -15.43
CA ILE A 174 -10.58 -7.39 -16.41
C ILE A 174 -12.07 -7.15 -16.63
N GLY A 175 -12.79 -6.65 -15.62
CA GLY A 175 -14.20 -6.28 -15.72
C GLY A 175 -14.48 -5.16 -16.74
N PHE A 176 -13.48 -4.36 -17.16
CA PHE A 176 -13.68 -3.39 -18.24
C PHE A 176 -13.60 -4.00 -19.65
N LEU A 177 -13.00 -5.19 -19.78
CA LEU A 177 -12.85 -5.90 -21.05
C LEU A 177 -13.96 -6.93 -21.28
N VAL A 178 -14.87 -7.06 -20.30
CA VAL A 178 -15.94 -8.05 -20.27
C VAL A 178 -17.28 -7.32 -20.25
N ASN A 179 -18.21 -7.74 -21.10
CA ASN A 179 -19.59 -7.28 -21.01
C ASN A 179 -20.34 -8.13 -19.97
N ASP A 180 -21.01 -7.48 -19.02
CA ASP A 180 -21.72 -8.12 -17.89
C ASP A 180 -22.76 -9.18 -18.32
N ASP A 181 -23.30 -9.07 -19.55
CA ASP A 181 -24.31 -9.99 -20.09
C ASP A 181 -23.74 -11.29 -20.68
N GLN A 182 -22.41 -11.44 -20.76
CA GLN A 182 -21.77 -12.63 -21.32
C GLN A 182 -21.04 -13.41 -20.22
N ALA A 183 -21.63 -14.54 -19.81
CA ALA A 183 -20.96 -15.54 -18.99
C ALA A 183 -19.77 -16.14 -19.76
N MET A 184 -18.60 -15.51 -19.69
CA MET A 184 -17.39 -15.99 -20.32
C MET A 184 -16.77 -17.14 -19.52
N ILE A 185 -16.59 -18.28 -20.17
CA ILE A 185 -15.84 -19.40 -19.60
C ILE A 185 -14.35 -19.09 -19.77
N TRP A 186 -13.75 -18.50 -18.74
CA TRP A 186 -12.32 -18.27 -18.68
C TRP A 186 -11.56 -19.60 -18.58
N ARG A 187 -10.97 -20.03 -19.70
CA ARG A 187 -9.97 -21.12 -19.67
C ARG A 187 -8.67 -20.59 -19.09
N GLY A 188 -7.99 -21.38 -18.26
CA GLY A 188 -6.77 -20.96 -17.53
C GLY A 188 -5.75 -20.18 -18.37
N PRO A 189 -5.34 -20.64 -19.57
CA PRO A 189 -4.41 -19.92 -20.43
C PRO A 189 -4.91 -18.53 -20.88
N MET A 190 -6.21 -18.40 -21.18
CA MET A 190 -6.81 -17.11 -21.58
C MET A 190 -6.83 -16.12 -20.41
N ALA A 191 -7.17 -16.61 -19.22
CA ALA A 191 -7.16 -15.83 -18.00
C ALA A 191 -5.75 -15.29 -17.69
N THR A 192 -4.74 -16.15 -17.76
CA THR A 192 -3.34 -15.73 -17.60
C THR A 192 -2.92 -14.71 -18.65
N GLN A 193 -3.24 -14.94 -19.93
CA GLN A 193 -2.86 -14.02 -21.01
C GLN A 193 -3.52 -12.65 -20.85
N ALA A 194 -4.81 -12.60 -20.57
CA ALA A 194 -5.53 -11.33 -20.36
C ALA A 194 -4.94 -10.57 -19.18
N LEU A 195 -4.57 -11.26 -18.11
CA LEU A 195 -3.97 -10.61 -16.96
C LEU A 195 -2.56 -10.09 -17.23
N GLU A 196 -1.74 -10.83 -17.97
CA GLU A 196 -0.47 -10.31 -18.46
C GLU A 196 -0.65 -9.09 -19.35
N GLN A 197 -1.69 -9.09 -20.17
CA GLN A 197 -2.07 -7.95 -20.99
C GLN A 197 -2.39 -6.73 -20.11
N LEU A 198 -3.26 -6.87 -19.11
CA LEU A 198 -3.58 -5.77 -18.18
C LEU A 198 -2.34 -5.28 -17.41
N LEU A 199 -1.44 -6.18 -17.02
CA LEU A 199 -0.21 -5.82 -16.32
C LEU A 199 0.77 -5.05 -17.21
N ARG A 200 0.99 -5.51 -18.44
CA ARG A 200 2.09 -5.05 -19.31
C ARG A 200 1.66 -4.04 -20.37
N GLN A 201 0.37 -4.02 -20.71
CA GLN A 201 -0.21 -3.15 -21.74
C GLN A 201 -1.13 -2.07 -21.15
N THR A 202 -0.99 -1.78 -19.86
CA THR A 202 -1.63 -0.60 -19.26
C THR A 202 -0.60 0.52 -19.14
N ARG A 203 -0.96 1.73 -19.58
CA ARG A 203 -0.11 2.92 -19.47
C ARG A 203 -0.25 3.54 -18.08
N TRP A 204 0.41 2.93 -17.08
CA TRP A 204 0.49 3.51 -15.74
C TRP A 204 1.27 4.84 -15.76
N GLN A 205 0.71 5.87 -15.12
CA GLN A 205 1.28 7.21 -15.08
C GLN A 205 1.98 7.44 -13.74
N ASP A 206 3.27 7.12 -13.68
CA ASP A 206 4.19 7.37 -12.55
C ASP A 206 3.61 7.05 -11.17
N LEU A 207 3.18 5.81 -10.97
CA LEU A 207 2.68 5.33 -9.70
C LEU A 207 3.80 5.15 -8.66
N ASP A 208 3.53 5.59 -7.44
CA ASP A 208 4.34 5.26 -6.27
C ASP A 208 3.99 3.85 -5.75
N TYR A 209 2.71 3.47 -5.85
CA TYR A 209 2.22 2.13 -5.51
C TYR A 209 1.20 1.62 -6.53
N LEU A 210 1.32 0.36 -6.91
CA LEU A 210 0.28 -0.40 -7.60
C LEU A 210 -0.23 -1.50 -6.68
N ILE A 211 -1.51 -1.44 -6.32
CA ILE A 211 -2.20 -2.49 -5.58
C ILE A 211 -2.73 -3.53 -6.57
N VAL A 212 -2.36 -4.78 -6.41
CA VAL A 212 -2.87 -5.90 -7.21
C VAL A 212 -3.84 -6.70 -6.35
N ASP A 213 -5.12 -6.64 -6.67
CA ASP A 213 -6.15 -7.45 -6.02
C ASP A 213 -6.10 -8.88 -6.60
N MET A 214 -5.39 -9.77 -5.92
CA MET A 214 -5.10 -11.12 -6.42
C MET A 214 -6.37 -11.98 -6.47
N PRO A 215 -6.50 -12.95 -7.38
CA PRO A 215 -7.59 -13.92 -7.33
C PRO A 215 -7.55 -14.71 -6.01
N PRO A 216 -8.70 -15.21 -5.50
CA PRO A 216 -8.75 -15.91 -4.22
C PRO A 216 -8.04 -17.26 -4.28
N GLY A 217 -7.45 -17.65 -3.15
CA GLY A 217 -6.81 -18.94 -2.98
C GLY A 217 -5.39 -19.00 -3.53
N THR A 218 -4.89 -20.23 -3.66
CA THR A 218 -3.52 -20.52 -4.06
C THR A 218 -3.47 -21.40 -5.31
N GLY A 219 -4.46 -21.24 -6.20
CA GLY A 219 -4.52 -21.94 -7.48
C GLY A 219 -3.48 -21.44 -8.49
N ASP A 220 -3.46 -22.08 -9.66
CA ASP A 220 -2.43 -21.85 -10.68
C ASP A 220 -2.34 -20.39 -11.18
N ILE A 221 -3.47 -19.67 -11.22
CA ILE A 221 -3.50 -18.26 -11.62
C ILE A 221 -2.81 -17.38 -10.57
N ALA A 222 -3.14 -17.56 -9.29
CA ALA A 222 -2.52 -16.81 -8.19
C ALA A 222 -1.00 -17.07 -8.12
N LEU A 223 -0.59 -18.32 -8.34
CA LEU A 223 0.83 -18.68 -8.38
C LEU A 223 1.54 -18.08 -9.60
N THR A 224 0.94 -18.19 -10.79
CA THR A 224 1.50 -17.65 -12.03
C THR A 224 1.69 -16.13 -11.93
N LEU A 225 0.70 -15.42 -11.37
CA LEU A 225 0.83 -13.99 -11.09
C LEU A 225 1.97 -13.68 -10.15
N SER A 226 2.07 -14.43 -9.05
CA SER A 226 3.12 -14.23 -8.05
C SER A 226 4.53 -14.49 -8.61
N GLN A 227 4.64 -15.27 -9.69
CA GLN A 227 5.89 -15.51 -10.41
C GLN A 227 6.20 -14.46 -11.49
N ARG A 228 5.17 -13.89 -12.13
CA ARG A 228 5.35 -13.00 -13.30
C ARG A 228 5.25 -11.51 -12.97
N VAL A 229 4.62 -11.16 -11.86
CA VAL A 229 4.49 -9.78 -11.38
C VAL A 229 5.69 -9.44 -10.50
N PRO A 230 6.39 -8.31 -10.74
CA PRO A 230 7.49 -7.85 -9.90
C PRO A 230 6.94 -7.25 -8.60
N VAL A 231 6.50 -8.12 -7.70
CA VAL A 231 5.87 -7.76 -6.42
C VAL A 231 6.95 -7.36 -5.41
N THR A 232 6.84 -6.14 -4.90
CA THR A 232 7.69 -5.61 -3.83
C THR A 232 7.34 -6.24 -2.48
N GLY A 233 6.06 -6.47 -2.22
CA GLY A 233 5.62 -7.25 -1.07
C GLY A 233 4.16 -7.67 -1.14
N ALA A 234 3.80 -8.65 -0.33
CA ALA A 234 2.44 -9.17 -0.25
C ALA A 234 1.80 -8.88 1.12
N VAL A 235 0.51 -8.57 1.10
CA VAL A 235 -0.35 -8.46 2.27
C VAL A 235 -1.37 -9.60 2.23
N ILE A 236 -1.49 -10.33 3.34
CA ILE A 236 -2.44 -11.45 3.46
C ILE A 236 -3.66 -10.99 4.24
N VAL A 237 -4.83 -11.05 3.60
CA VAL A 237 -6.13 -10.78 4.21
C VAL A 237 -6.76 -12.10 4.65
N THR A 238 -7.16 -12.18 5.91
CA THR A 238 -7.87 -13.34 6.49
C THR A 238 -9.02 -12.86 7.38
N THR A 239 -9.85 -13.80 7.84
CA THR A 239 -10.73 -13.60 9.00
C THR A 239 -10.22 -14.43 10.19
N PRO A 240 -10.71 -14.19 11.42
CA PRO A 240 -10.25 -14.94 12.61
C PRO A 240 -10.60 -16.44 12.60
N GLN A 241 -11.44 -16.90 11.66
CA GLN A 241 -11.94 -18.27 11.61
C GLN A 241 -10.84 -19.27 11.26
N ASP A 242 -10.78 -20.42 11.94
CA ASP A 242 -9.78 -21.47 11.70
C ASP A 242 -9.67 -21.90 10.23
N ILE A 243 -10.80 -22.03 9.53
CA ILE A 243 -10.83 -22.39 8.10
C ILE A 243 -10.12 -21.32 7.26
N ALA A 244 -10.36 -20.03 7.55
CA ALA A 244 -9.69 -18.94 6.85
C ALA A 244 -8.18 -18.96 7.10
N LEU A 245 -7.76 -19.25 8.33
CA LEU A 245 -6.36 -19.29 8.74
C LEU A 245 -5.58 -20.43 8.05
N ILE A 246 -6.22 -21.60 7.88
CA ILE A 246 -5.62 -22.72 7.14
C ILE A 246 -5.28 -22.30 5.71
N ASP A 247 -6.18 -21.58 5.06
CA ASP A 247 -5.95 -21.14 3.68
C ASP A 247 -5.00 -19.95 3.61
N ALA A 248 -5.06 -19.02 4.58
CA ALA A 248 -4.09 -17.92 4.70
C ALA A 248 -2.65 -18.47 4.81
N LYS A 249 -2.46 -19.55 5.57
CA LYS A 249 -1.20 -20.29 5.68
C LYS A 249 -0.72 -20.85 4.33
N LYS A 250 -1.63 -21.33 3.47
CA LYS A 250 -1.26 -21.78 2.12
C LYS A 250 -0.77 -20.59 1.28
N GLY A 251 -1.48 -19.46 1.33
CA GLY A 251 -1.10 -18.23 0.63
C GLY A 251 0.28 -17.73 1.06
N LEU A 252 0.55 -17.76 2.35
CA LEU A 252 1.84 -17.48 2.97
C LEU A 252 2.97 -18.31 2.33
N LYS A 253 2.82 -19.64 2.33
CA LYS A 253 3.80 -20.56 1.75
C LYS A 253 4.00 -20.36 0.24
N MET A 254 2.95 -19.94 -0.47
CA MET A 254 3.03 -19.64 -1.90
C MET A 254 3.98 -18.46 -2.16
N PHE A 255 3.82 -17.35 -1.44
CA PHE A 255 4.69 -16.17 -1.58
C PHE A 255 6.12 -16.44 -1.12
N GLU A 256 6.31 -17.19 -0.03
CA GLU A 256 7.63 -17.65 0.39
C GLU A 256 8.35 -18.43 -0.71
N LYS A 257 7.64 -19.36 -1.38
CA LYS A 257 8.20 -20.21 -2.43
C LYS A 257 8.65 -19.42 -3.67
N VAL A 258 8.00 -18.30 -3.97
CA VAL A 258 8.37 -17.41 -5.09
C VAL A 258 9.29 -16.27 -4.67
N GLY A 259 9.72 -16.22 -3.40
CA GLY A 259 10.64 -15.22 -2.89
C GLY A 259 10.04 -13.81 -2.74
N VAL A 260 8.72 -13.72 -2.56
CA VAL A 260 8.03 -12.43 -2.30
C VAL A 260 8.01 -12.15 -0.81
N PRO A 261 8.51 -10.98 -0.35
CA PRO A 261 8.41 -10.59 1.05
C PRO A 261 6.96 -10.40 1.50
N ILE A 262 6.61 -10.94 2.66
CA ILE A 262 5.27 -10.77 3.24
C ILE A 262 5.33 -9.59 4.21
N LEU A 263 4.61 -8.52 3.87
CA LEU A 263 4.57 -7.28 4.64
C LEU A 263 3.78 -7.50 5.94
N GLY A 264 2.75 -8.34 5.91
CA GLY A 264 2.05 -8.76 7.11
C GLY A 264 0.66 -9.31 6.85
N ILE A 265 -0.05 -9.53 7.94
CA ILE A 265 -1.42 -10.08 7.95
C ILE A 265 -2.39 -8.99 8.39
N ILE A 266 -3.49 -8.85 7.63
CA ILE A 266 -4.66 -8.06 8.00
C ILE A 266 -5.78 -9.02 8.37
N GLU A 267 -6.34 -8.84 9.56
CA GLU A 267 -7.50 -9.59 10.03
C GLU A 267 -8.77 -8.78 9.78
N ASN A 268 -9.55 -9.15 8.77
CA ASN A 268 -10.82 -8.51 8.47
C ASN A 268 -11.97 -9.16 9.26
N MET A 269 -13.06 -8.42 9.44
CA MET A 269 -14.25 -8.86 10.18
C MET A 269 -13.92 -9.37 11.60
N ALA A 270 -12.97 -8.72 12.27
CA ALA A 270 -12.41 -9.19 13.54
C ALA A 270 -13.37 -9.01 14.72
N VAL A 271 -14.17 -7.96 14.69
CA VAL A 271 -15.12 -7.61 15.74
C VAL A 271 -16.35 -6.95 15.14
N HIS A 272 -17.53 -7.26 15.69
CA HIS A 272 -18.76 -6.52 15.42
C HIS A 272 -19.13 -5.72 16.67
N VAL A 273 -19.46 -4.44 16.50
CA VAL A 273 -19.98 -3.60 17.58
C VAL A 273 -21.44 -3.29 17.28
N CYS A 274 -22.33 -3.74 18.16
CA CYS A 274 -23.76 -3.54 18.01
C CYS A 274 -24.10 -2.04 18.06
N THR A 275 -24.72 -1.53 17.00
CA THR A 275 -25.08 -0.10 16.87
C THR A 275 -26.14 0.35 17.86
N ASN A 276 -26.91 -0.57 18.44
CA ASN A 276 -27.96 -0.26 19.41
C ASN A 276 -27.45 -0.18 20.86
N CYS A 277 -26.51 -1.03 21.27
CA CYS A 277 -26.08 -1.13 22.67
C CYS A 277 -24.56 -0.99 22.91
N GLY A 278 -23.74 -0.93 21.85
CA GLY A 278 -22.29 -0.84 21.93
C GLY A 278 -21.58 -2.13 22.34
N HIS A 279 -22.30 -3.26 22.45
CA HIS A 279 -21.68 -4.56 22.74
C HIS A 279 -20.72 -4.97 21.61
N ALA A 280 -19.49 -5.31 21.97
CA ALA A 280 -18.48 -5.82 21.05
C ALA A 280 -18.42 -7.35 21.11
N GLU A 281 -18.59 -8.00 19.97
CA GLU A 281 -18.59 -9.45 19.83
C GLU A 281 -17.67 -9.93 18.70
N HIS A 282 -17.00 -11.05 18.94
CA HIS A 282 -16.07 -11.69 18.00
C HIS A 282 -16.77 -12.82 17.25
N ILE A 283 -17.68 -12.47 16.34
CA ILE A 283 -18.56 -13.42 15.60
C ILE A 283 -17.76 -14.55 14.93
N PHE A 284 -16.56 -14.23 14.44
CA PHE A 284 -15.73 -15.13 13.66
C PHE A 284 -14.53 -15.70 14.43
N GLY A 285 -14.48 -15.49 15.74
CA GLY A 285 -13.32 -15.78 16.58
C GLY A 285 -12.46 -14.54 16.82
N ALA A 286 -11.42 -14.69 17.63
CA ALA A 286 -10.54 -13.60 18.04
C ALA A 286 -9.06 -13.98 17.86
N ASP A 287 -8.26 -13.01 17.42
CA ASP A 287 -6.80 -13.06 17.33
C ASP A 287 -6.24 -14.17 16.43
N GLY A 288 -7.03 -14.71 15.50
CA GLY A 288 -6.61 -15.80 14.63
C GLY A 288 -5.42 -15.42 13.74
N GLY A 289 -5.54 -14.28 13.06
CA GLY A 289 -4.51 -13.67 12.24
C GLY A 289 -3.32 -13.17 13.05
N ARG A 290 -3.52 -12.69 14.28
CA ARG A 290 -2.42 -12.31 15.17
C ARG A 290 -1.59 -13.53 15.57
N LYS A 291 -2.23 -14.61 16.02
CA LYS A 291 -1.55 -15.88 16.35
C LYS A 291 -0.82 -16.45 15.14
N LEU A 292 -1.43 -16.36 13.95
CA LEU A 292 -0.78 -16.79 12.71
C LEU A 292 0.46 -15.92 12.40
N ALA A 293 0.38 -14.61 12.60
CA ALA A 293 1.52 -13.73 12.40
C ALA A 293 2.67 -14.08 13.37
N GLU A 294 2.37 -14.28 14.66
CA GLU A 294 3.35 -14.70 15.68
C GLU A 294 4.00 -16.04 15.33
N GLN A 295 3.19 -17.03 14.92
CA GLN A 295 3.67 -18.37 14.58
C GLN A 295 4.72 -18.37 13.44
N TYR A 296 4.57 -17.46 12.48
CA TYR A 296 5.46 -17.37 11.31
C TYR A 296 6.45 -16.20 11.40
N GLY A 297 6.53 -15.50 12.54
CA GLY A 297 7.42 -14.35 12.71
C GLY A 297 7.10 -13.18 11.78
N LEU A 298 5.83 -13.03 11.40
CA LEU A 298 5.34 -11.97 10.52
C LEU A 298 4.76 -10.83 11.35
N SER A 299 4.55 -9.69 10.70
CA SER A 299 3.87 -8.57 11.34
C SER A 299 2.35 -8.69 11.22
N TYR A 300 1.69 -8.46 12.35
CA TYR A 300 0.27 -8.22 12.41
C TYR A 300 0.02 -6.74 12.10
N LEU A 301 -0.59 -6.43 10.96
CA LEU A 301 -0.80 -5.05 10.52
C LEU A 301 -2.00 -4.40 11.21
N GLY A 302 -3.01 -5.21 11.56
CA GLY A 302 -4.17 -4.73 12.29
C GLY A 302 -5.42 -5.56 12.01
N ALA A 303 -6.50 -5.17 12.70
CA ALA A 303 -7.83 -5.72 12.54
C ALA A 303 -8.77 -4.67 11.94
N LEU A 304 -9.70 -5.12 11.09
CA LEU A 304 -10.80 -4.32 10.56
C LEU A 304 -12.15 -4.86 11.09
N PRO A 305 -13.08 -3.99 11.49
CA PRO A 305 -14.35 -4.40 12.07
C PRO A 305 -15.31 -4.94 11.00
N LEU A 306 -16.26 -5.77 11.42
CA LEU A 306 -17.46 -6.10 10.65
C LEU A 306 -18.50 -5.01 10.87
N ALA A 307 -18.49 -4.00 10.01
CA ALA A 307 -19.35 -2.83 10.11
C ALA A 307 -20.22 -2.65 8.86
N MET A 308 -21.51 -2.40 9.06
CA MET A 308 -22.49 -2.16 7.99
C MET A 308 -22.10 -0.98 7.08
N PRO A 309 -21.60 0.16 7.59
CA PRO A 309 -21.14 1.26 6.73
C PRO A 309 -20.08 0.83 5.71
N ILE A 310 -19.13 -0.04 6.08
CA ILE A 310 -18.07 -0.49 5.15
C ILE A 310 -18.67 -1.21 3.94
N ARG A 311 -19.66 -2.08 4.17
CA ARG A 311 -20.37 -2.80 3.10
C ARG A 311 -21.14 -1.81 2.20
N GLU A 312 -21.98 -0.97 2.80
CA GLU A 312 -22.84 -0.05 2.05
C GLU A 312 -22.05 0.94 1.21
N GLN A 313 -20.97 1.47 1.77
CA GLN A 313 -20.07 2.38 1.09
C GLN A 313 -19.38 1.69 -0.10
N ALA A 314 -18.86 0.48 0.09
CA ALA A 314 -18.24 -0.28 -1.00
C ALA A 314 -19.25 -0.60 -2.12
N ASP A 315 -20.45 -1.05 -1.77
CA ASP A 315 -21.51 -1.40 -2.73
C ASP A 315 -22.01 -0.17 -3.51
N SER A 316 -21.95 1.02 -2.91
CA SER A 316 -22.34 2.30 -3.53
C SER A 316 -21.30 2.87 -4.52
N GLY A 317 -20.16 2.20 -4.68
CA GLY A 317 -19.05 2.70 -5.50
C GLY A 317 -18.26 3.83 -4.84
N ARG A 318 -18.42 4.05 -3.53
CA ARG A 318 -17.71 5.05 -2.73
C ARG A 318 -17.13 4.39 -1.48
N PRO A 319 -15.96 3.74 -1.55
CA PRO A 319 -15.43 2.98 -0.43
C PRO A 319 -15.16 3.87 0.79
N THR A 320 -15.05 3.24 1.96
CA THR A 320 -14.98 3.89 3.27
C THR A 320 -14.04 5.08 3.37
N VAL A 321 -12.82 4.98 2.82
CA VAL A 321 -11.85 6.09 2.87
C VAL A 321 -12.33 7.34 2.11
N VAL A 322 -13.19 7.17 1.10
CA VAL A 322 -13.80 8.26 0.32
C VAL A 322 -15.14 8.70 0.90
N ALA A 323 -15.97 7.75 1.35
CA ALA A 323 -17.30 8.06 1.88
C ALA A 323 -17.25 8.77 3.23
N ASP A 324 -16.31 8.38 4.10
CA ASP A 324 -16.13 8.99 5.42
C ASP A 324 -14.63 9.16 5.75
N PRO A 325 -13.94 10.14 5.13
CA PRO A 325 -12.48 10.28 5.24
C PRO A 325 -11.95 10.58 6.65
N CYS A 326 -12.82 11.10 7.52
CA CYS A 326 -12.51 11.45 8.91
C CYS A 326 -13.05 10.42 9.91
N GLY A 327 -13.78 9.41 9.44
CA GLY A 327 -14.35 8.37 10.28
C GLY A 327 -13.33 7.40 10.85
N GLU A 328 -13.73 6.71 11.92
CA GLU A 328 -12.94 5.67 12.59
C GLU A 328 -12.41 4.63 11.60
N HIS A 329 -13.28 4.10 10.73
CA HIS A 329 -12.90 3.04 9.80
C HIS A 329 -11.90 3.52 8.75
N ALA A 330 -12.03 4.76 8.26
CA ALA A 330 -11.04 5.34 7.36
C ALA A 330 -9.69 5.56 8.06
N ALA A 331 -9.70 5.95 9.35
CA ALA A 331 -8.49 6.07 10.15
C ALA A 331 -7.77 4.72 10.31
N LEU A 332 -8.50 3.61 10.47
CA LEU A 332 -7.92 2.26 10.47
C LEU A 332 -7.24 1.92 9.14
N TYR A 333 -7.88 2.19 8.01
CA TYR A 333 -7.26 1.97 6.69
C TYR A 333 -6.04 2.86 6.45
N LYS A 334 -6.07 4.13 6.88
CA LYS A 334 -4.90 5.03 6.82
C LYS A 334 -3.74 4.52 7.67
N SER A 335 -4.02 4.04 8.88
CA SER A 335 -3.01 3.40 9.74
C SER A 335 -2.40 2.16 9.06
N LEU A 336 -3.23 1.28 8.49
CA LEU A 336 -2.77 0.12 7.74
C LEU A 336 -1.91 0.51 6.53
N ALA A 337 -2.32 1.54 5.78
CA ALA A 337 -1.58 2.04 4.63
C ALA A 337 -0.18 2.53 5.01
N ARG A 338 -0.06 3.31 6.08
CA ARG A 338 1.24 3.78 6.58
C ARG A 338 2.11 2.61 7.05
N ALA A 339 1.56 1.66 7.81
CA ALA A 339 2.29 0.48 8.26
C ALA A 339 2.82 -0.37 7.08
N VAL A 340 2.00 -0.57 6.04
CA VAL A 340 2.41 -1.27 4.80
C VAL A 340 3.51 -0.50 4.07
N ALA A 341 3.35 0.81 3.90
CA ALA A 341 4.31 1.63 3.18
C ALA A 341 5.66 1.76 3.89
N VAL A 342 5.66 1.87 5.22
CA VAL A 342 6.89 1.88 6.05
C VAL A 342 7.68 0.60 5.87
N LYS A 343 7.00 -0.55 5.81
CA LYS A 343 7.66 -1.83 5.58
C LYS A 343 8.32 -1.91 4.22
N ILE A 344 7.67 -1.38 3.18
CA ILE A 344 8.27 -1.26 1.85
C ILE A 344 9.48 -0.33 1.90
N ALA A 345 9.35 0.84 2.54
CA ALA A 345 10.43 1.80 2.69
C ALA A 345 11.67 1.22 3.39
N ALA A 346 11.47 0.26 4.30
CA ALA A 346 12.53 -0.46 5.00
C ALA A 346 13.20 -1.57 4.15
N GLN A 347 12.63 -1.97 3.01
CA GLN A 347 13.23 -2.95 2.12
C GLN A 347 14.41 -2.37 1.34
N ALA A 348 15.26 -3.25 0.82
CA ALA A 348 16.37 -2.86 -0.05
C ALA A 348 15.87 -2.04 -1.24
N LYS A 349 16.46 -0.87 -1.45
CA LYS A 349 16.14 0.02 -2.58
C LYS A 349 16.56 -0.63 -3.89
N ASP A 350 15.76 -0.44 -4.94
CA ASP A 350 16.16 -0.81 -6.29
C ASP A 350 16.93 0.34 -6.94
N TYR A 351 18.14 0.06 -7.43
CA TYR A 351 18.99 0.99 -8.15
C TYR A 351 19.06 0.70 -9.65
N SER A 352 18.32 -0.31 -10.15
CA SER A 352 18.33 -0.75 -11.55
C SER A 352 18.07 0.39 -12.55
N ALA A 353 17.16 1.31 -12.22
CA ALA A 353 16.85 2.49 -13.05
C ALA A 353 17.96 3.56 -13.08
N LYS A 354 18.94 3.52 -12.15
CA LYS A 354 20.06 4.48 -12.10
C LYS A 354 21.31 4.03 -12.86
N PHE A 355 21.37 2.77 -13.29
CA PHE A 355 22.49 2.26 -14.07
C PHE A 355 22.04 2.04 -15.54
N PRO A 356 22.71 2.67 -16.53
CA PRO A 356 22.38 2.43 -17.94
C PRO A 356 22.59 0.96 -18.28
N THR A 357 21.70 0.41 -19.12
CA THR A 357 21.74 -0.99 -19.55
C THR A 357 23.06 -1.24 -20.27
N ILE A 358 23.96 -2.06 -19.68
CA ILE A 358 25.20 -2.47 -20.33
C ILE A 358 24.82 -3.39 -21.49
N THR A 359 24.80 -2.83 -22.71
CA THR A 359 24.55 -3.60 -23.92
C THR A 359 25.89 -4.20 -24.35
N ILE A 360 26.12 -5.48 -24.08
CA ILE A 360 27.27 -6.19 -24.64
C ILE A 360 26.96 -6.45 -26.10
N SER A 361 27.35 -5.54 -26.98
CA SER A 361 27.42 -5.82 -28.42
C SER A 361 28.46 -6.91 -28.62
N LYS A 362 28.02 -8.12 -28.96
CA LYS A 362 28.91 -9.13 -29.53
C LYS A 362 29.39 -8.58 -30.88
N ASN A 363 30.61 -8.05 -30.90
CA ASN A 363 31.31 -7.79 -32.16
C ASN A 363 31.64 -9.15 -32.77
N SER A 364 30.96 -9.42 -33.89
CA SER A 364 31.26 -10.35 -35.00
C SER A 364 31.96 -11.67 -34.67
#